data_AF-A0A838QY07-F1
#
_entry.id   AF-A0A838QY07-F1
#
_cell.length_a   1.000
_cell.length_b   1.000
_cell.length_c   1.000
_cell.angle_alpha   90.00
_cell.angle_beta   90.00
_cell.angle_gamma   90.00
#
_symmetry.space_group_name_H-M   'P 1'
#
loop_
_entity.id
_entity.type
_entity.pdbx_description
1 polymer ?
#
loop_
_entity_poly.entity_id
_entity_poly.type
_entity_poly.pdbx_seq_one_letter_code
_entity_poly.pdbx_strand_id
1 'polypeptide(L)'
;MRALILTSLQEHAAPGPLTVEPGLMIWTVAVFLLLLLILKRFAYPGLLGAVEARERALQQQLDEAERNRAESAALLAEHKQLLAEARTQAHGLLMEARTSAEKERALAMEKTQQEQQQLLERARRDIVGERDRAITELRREAVELSLAAASKLIGERLTSDTDRKLVQEYLAGLDSR
;
A
#
# COMPACT_ATOMS: atom_id res chain seq x y z
N MET A 1 116.50 58.88 34.76
CA MET A 1 116.81 58.76 33.31
C MET A 1 116.05 57.51 32.82
N ARG A 2 114.72 57.54 32.71
CA ARG A 2 113.84 58.16 31.68
C ARG A 2 114.12 57.60 30.27
N ALA A 3 113.02 57.17 29.61
CA ALA A 3 112.88 56.57 28.27
C ALA A 3 113.19 55.05 28.26
N LEU A 4 112.28 54.12 27.95
CA LEU A 4 111.04 54.16 27.15
C LEU A 4 110.00 53.19 27.74
N ILE A 5 108.86 53.75 28.13
CA ILE A 5 107.57 53.05 28.24
C ILE A 5 106.95 53.06 26.83
N LEU A 6 106.16 52.03 26.52
CA LEU A 6 105.29 51.86 25.33
C LEU A 6 105.98 51.41 24.04
N THR A 7 105.87 50.11 23.72
CA THR A 7 105.60 49.72 22.33
C THR A 7 104.70 48.47 22.30
N SER A 8 103.49 48.72 21.81
CA SER A 8 102.46 47.82 21.29
C SER A 8 101.89 46.73 22.19
N LEU A 9 100.82 47.10 22.88
CA LEU A 9 99.59 46.30 22.88
C LEU A 9 99.38 45.72 21.48
N GLN A 10 99.46 44.40 21.34
CA GLN A 10 99.02 43.73 20.14
C GLN A 10 97.49 43.77 20.13
N GLU A 11 96.93 44.85 19.56
CA GLU A 11 95.57 44.81 19.06
C GLU A 11 95.54 43.73 17.97
N HIS A 12 94.99 42.56 18.29
CA HIS A 12 94.30 41.78 17.28
C HIS A 12 93.08 42.59 16.88
N ALA A 13 93.29 43.57 15.98
CA ALA A 13 92.22 44.18 15.23
C ALA A 13 91.48 43.04 14.54
N ALA A 14 90.32 42.69 15.09
CA ALA A 14 89.41 41.76 14.47
C ALA A 14 89.27 42.23 13.01
N PRO A 15 89.52 41.36 12.00
CA PRO A 15 89.36 41.76 10.61
C PRO A 15 87.99 42.40 10.47
N GLY A 16 87.97 43.68 10.06
CA GLY A 16 86.74 44.44 9.96
C GLY A 16 85.75 43.68 9.06
N PRO A 17 84.44 43.83 9.25
CA PRO A 17 83.41 43.06 8.53
C PRO A 17 83.44 43.25 6.99
N LEU A 18 84.37 44.06 6.46
CA LEU A 18 84.57 44.37 5.05
C LEU A 18 86.02 44.15 4.56
N THR A 19 86.92 43.53 5.33
CA THR A 19 88.23 43.10 4.78
C THR A 19 88.00 41.90 3.87
N VAL A 20 88.02 42.13 2.57
CA VAL A 20 87.75 41.11 1.55
C VAL A 20 88.96 40.17 1.46
N GLU A 21 88.91 39.06 2.18
CA GLU A 21 89.84 37.94 1.98
C GLU A 21 89.33 37.05 0.84
N PRO A 22 90.01 36.97 -0.32
CA PRO A 22 89.54 36.20 -1.47
C PRO A 22 89.33 34.72 -1.15
N GLY A 23 90.10 34.15 -0.22
CA GLY A 23 89.97 32.76 0.22
C GLY A 23 88.66 32.46 0.94
N LEU A 24 88.25 33.32 1.88
CA LEU A 24 86.98 33.18 2.62
C LEU A 24 85.77 33.38 1.69
N MET A 25 85.87 34.29 0.73
CA MET A 25 84.81 34.53 -0.25
C MET A 25 84.56 33.31 -1.14
N ILE A 26 85.61 32.67 -1.66
CA ILE A 26 85.50 31.45 -2.49
C ILE A 26 84.86 30.31 -1.69
N TRP A 27 85.29 30.09 -0.44
CA TRP A 27 84.71 29.04 0.41
C TRP A 27 83.25 29.32 0.75
N THR A 28 82.89 30.58 1.04
CA THR A 28 81.50 30.99 1.30
C THR A 28 80.61 30.72 0.08
N VAL A 29 81.07 31.06 -1.13
CA VAL A 29 80.34 30.77 -2.37
C VAL A 29 80.23 29.26 -2.61
N ALA A 30 81.29 28.48 -2.34
CA ALA A 30 81.25 27.03 -2.48
C ALA A 30 80.24 26.37 -1.52
N VAL A 31 80.21 26.78 -0.25
CA VAL A 31 79.23 26.30 0.74
C VAL A 31 77.82 26.75 0.38
N PHE A 32 77.64 28.00 -0.09
CA PHE A 32 76.35 28.49 -0.56
C PHE A 32 75.83 27.70 -1.77
N LEU A 33 76.69 27.40 -2.75
CA LEU A 33 76.33 26.57 -3.90
C LEU A 33 76.01 25.14 -3.49
N LEU A 34 76.79 24.55 -2.58
CA LEU A 34 76.51 23.22 -2.03
C LEU A 34 75.14 23.18 -1.34
N LEU A 35 74.84 24.17 -0.49
CA LEU A 35 73.54 24.32 0.16
C LEU A 35 72.41 24.46 -0.86
N LEU A 36 72.60 25.28 -1.89
CA LEU A 36 71.62 25.48 -2.96
C LEU A 36 71.36 24.19 -3.73
N LEU A 37 72.40 23.40 -4.00
CA LEU A 37 72.30 22.09 -4.66
C LEU A 37 71.49 21.10 -3.82
N ILE A 38 71.75 21.04 -2.50
CA ILE A 38 71.00 20.23 -1.55
C ILE A 38 69.54 20.69 -1.51
N LEU A 39 69.28 21.99 -1.39
CA LEU A 39 67.93 22.55 -1.31
C LEU A 39 67.14 22.32 -2.61
N LYS A 40 67.78 22.48 -3.77
CA LYS A 40 67.20 22.17 -5.07
C LYS A 40 66.83 20.69 -5.18
N ARG A 41 67.64 19.79 -4.63
CA ARG A 41 67.39 18.35 -4.73
C ARG A 41 66.37 17.82 -3.71
N PHE A 42 66.26 18.45 -2.54
CA PHE A 42 65.41 17.98 -1.44
C PHE A 42 64.14 18.83 -1.20
N ALA A 43 64.21 20.16 -1.23
CA ALA A 43 63.06 21.02 -0.89
C ALA A 43 62.09 21.21 -2.07
N TYR A 44 62.61 21.44 -3.28
CA TYR A 44 61.80 21.60 -4.49
C TYR A 44 60.82 20.44 -4.76
N PRO A 45 61.24 19.16 -4.75
CA PRO A 45 60.31 18.07 -5.00
C PRO A 45 59.22 17.95 -3.93
N GLY A 46 59.53 18.27 -2.66
CA GLY A 46 58.53 18.27 -1.58
C GLY A 46 57.47 19.38 -1.75
N LEU A 47 57.89 20.57 -2.16
CA LEU A 47 56.98 21.71 -2.38
C LEU A 47 56.06 21.48 -3.60
N LEU A 48 56.64 21.07 -4.73
CA LEU A 48 55.87 20.76 -5.95
C LEU A 48 54.89 19.59 -5.71
N GLY A 49 55.34 18.53 -5.02
CA GLY A 49 54.48 17.40 -4.68
C GLY A 49 53.29 17.79 -3.81
N ALA A 50 53.46 18.71 -2.85
CA ALA A 50 52.37 19.20 -2.00
C ALA A 50 51.33 20.02 -2.79
N VAL A 51 51.78 20.86 -3.75
CA VAL A 51 50.89 21.64 -4.61
C VAL A 51 50.12 20.73 -5.57
N GLU A 52 50.81 19.81 -6.24
CA GLU A 52 50.17 18.83 -7.13
C GLU A 52 49.19 17.92 -6.38
N ALA A 53 49.52 17.47 -5.17
CA ALA A 53 48.62 16.67 -4.36
C ALA A 53 47.33 17.43 -4.03
N ARG A 54 47.45 18.73 -3.69
CA ARG A 54 46.29 19.58 -3.42
C ARG A 54 45.45 19.82 -4.68
N GLU A 55 46.09 20.05 -5.82
CA GLU A 55 45.40 20.23 -7.11
C GLU A 55 44.63 18.95 -7.49
N ARG A 56 45.28 17.78 -7.41
CA ARG A 56 44.64 16.49 -7.68
C ARG A 56 43.47 16.22 -6.72
N ALA A 57 43.64 16.50 -5.42
CA ALA A 57 42.58 16.33 -4.45
C ALA A 57 41.37 17.24 -4.74
N LEU A 58 41.61 18.49 -5.13
CA LEU A 58 40.55 19.42 -5.49
C LEU A 58 39.83 18.97 -6.77
N GLN A 59 40.58 18.54 -7.79
CA GLN A 59 40.01 18.02 -9.02
C GLN A 59 39.14 16.79 -8.75
N GLN A 60 39.62 15.85 -7.94
CA GLN A 60 38.85 14.68 -7.52
C GLN A 60 37.58 15.06 -6.78
N GLN A 61 37.64 16.01 -5.85
CA GLN A 61 36.46 16.48 -5.11
C GLN A 61 35.44 17.16 -6.03
N LEU A 62 35.88 17.92 -7.03
CA LEU A 62 35.00 18.54 -8.02
C LEU A 62 34.35 17.47 -8.92
N ASP A 63 35.13 16.54 -9.43
CA ASP A 63 34.64 15.44 -10.26
C ASP A 63 33.63 14.57 -9.48
N GLU A 64 33.90 14.27 -8.22
CA GLU A 64 32.97 13.56 -7.33
C GLU A 64 31.70 14.37 -7.06
N ALA A 65 31.81 15.67 -6.81
CA ALA A 65 30.66 16.54 -6.60
C ALA A 65 29.77 16.63 -7.85
N GLU A 66 30.37 16.70 -9.04
CA GLU A 66 29.65 16.69 -10.32
C GLU A 66 28.96 15.35 -10.56
N ARG A 67 29.65 14.23 -10.34
CA ARG A 67 29.06 12.88 -10.44
C ARG A 67 27.90 12.71 -9.48
N ASN A 68 28.07 13.07 -8.21
CA ASN A 68 27.02 12.95 -7.20
C ASN A 68 25.80 13.83 -7.54
N ARG A 69 26.02 15.03 -8.11
CA ARG A 69 24.93 15.88 -8.59
C ARG A 69 24.20 15.26 -9.77
N ALA A 70 24.93 14.72 -10.75
CA ALA A 70 24.35 14.07 -11.91
C ALA A 70 23.53 12.83 -11.52
N GLU A 71 24.08 11.99 -10.65
CA GLU A 71 23.40 10.81 -10.10
C GLU A 71 22.15 11.20 -9.30
N SER A 72 22.26 12.19 -8.41
CA SER A 72 21.11 12.68 -7.65
C SER A 72 20.00 13.24 -8.56
N ALA A 73 20.37 13.94 -9.63
CA ALA A 73 19.41 14.45 -10.61
C ALA A 73 18.74 13.33 -11.40
N ALA A 74 19.51 12.30 -11.79
CA ALA A 74 18.98 11.11 -12.47
C ALA A 74 18.01 10.32 -11.56
N LEU A 75 18.40 10.06 -10.32
CA LEU A 75 17.55 9.39 -9.33
C LEU A 75 16.27 10.20 -9.06
N LEU A 76 16.37 11.52 -8.96
CA LEU A 76 15.19 12.37 -8.78
C LEU A 76 14.24 12.30 -9.98
N ALA A 77 14.77 12.24 -11.20
CA ALA A 77 13.98 12.08 -12.42
C ALA A 77 13.28 10.71 -12.46
N GLU A 78 14.01 9.63 -12.14
CA GLU A 78 13.47 8.28 -12.05
C GLU A 78 12.37 8.19 -10.99
N HIS A 79 12.60 8.73 -9.78
CA HIS A 79 11.58 8.76 -8.72
C HIS A 79 10.33 9.54 -9.14
N LYS A 80 10.48 10.66 -9.84
CA LYS A 80 9.33 11.42 -10.36
C LYS A 80 8.55 10.61 -11.39
N GLN A 81 9.24 9.90 -12.28
CA GLN A 81 8.61 9.02 -13.26
C GLN A 81 7.86 7.87 -12.57
N LEU A 82 8.50 7.16 -11.65
CA LEU A 82 7.89 6.08 -10.88
C LEU A 82 6.66 6.56 -10.09
N LEU A 83 6.70 7.75 -9.49
CA LEU A 83 5.54 8.35 -8.82
C LEU A 83 4.40 8.66 -9.80
N ALA A 84 4.70 9.14 -11.00
CA ALA A 84 3.70 9.42 -12.03
C ALA A 84 3.05 8.13 -12.56
N GLU A 85 3.86 7.09 -12.78
CA GLU A 85 3.39 5.77 -13.19
C GLU A 85 2.53 5.13 -12.10
N ALA A 86 2.99 5.15 -10.85
CA ALA A 86 2.23 4.62 -9.71
C ALA A 86 0.88 5.34 -9.54
N ARG A 87 0.82 6.66 -9.73
CA ARG A 87 -0.44 7.43 -9.71
C ARG A 87 -1.37 7.02 -10.84
N THR A 88 -0.83 6.83 -12.05
CA THR A 88 -1.61 6.37 -13.21
C THR A 88 -2.18 4.97 -12.98
N GLN A 89 -1.36 4.05 -12.49
CA GLN A 89 -1.78 2.68 -12.17
C GLN A 89 -2.84 2.67 -11.05
N ALA A 90 -2.64 3.45 -9.98
CA ALA A 90 -3.61 3.56 -8.91
C ALA A 90 -4.95 4.12 -9.40
N HIS A 91 -4.93 5.11 -10.29
CA HIS A 91 -6.15 5.64 -10.89
C HIS A 91 -6.83 4.60 -11.79
N GLY A 92 -6.06 3.86 -12.60
CA GLY A 92 -6.57 2.75 -13.40
C GLY A 92 -7.26 1.68 -12.55
N LEU A 93 -6.60 1.25 -11.47
CA LEU A 93 -7.14 0.26 -10.52
C LEU A 93 -8.43 0.75 -9.86
N LEU A 94 -8.50 2.03 -9.46
CA LEU A 94 -9.71 2.60 -8.87
C LEU A 94 -10.87 2.65 -9.86
N MET A 95 -10.59 2.96 -11.14
CA MET A 95 -11.61 2.96 -12.19
C MET A 95 -12.11 1.55 -12.47
N GLU A 96 -11.20 0.57 -12.59
CA GLU A 96 -11.54 -0.84 -12.77
C GLU A 96 -12.36 -1.38 -11.60
N ALA A 97 -11.96 -1.08 -10.36
CA ALA A 97 -12.69 -1.48 -9.17
C ALA A 97 -14.11 -0.89 -9.14
N ARG A 98 -14.29 0.37 -9.53
CA ARG A 98 -15.62 1.00 -9.65
C ARG A 98 -16.47 0.32 -10.71
N THR A 99 -15.94 0.10 -11.90
CA THR A 99 -16.66 -0.58 -12.98
C THR A 99 -17.03 -2.01 -12.60
N SER A 100 -16.13 -2.74 -11.93
CA SER A 100 -16.42 -4.09 -11.44
C SER A 100 -17.51 -4.08 -10.37
N ALA A 101 -17.44 -3.15 -9.41
CA ALA A 101 -18.44 -3.02 -8.36
C ALA A 101 -19.83 -2.64 -8.92
N GLU A 102 -19.89 -1.75 -9.91
CA GLU A 102 -21.15 -1.39 -10.59
C GLU A 102 -21.73 -2.59 -11.34
N LYS A 103 -20.88 -3.37 -12.03
CA LYS A 103 -21.30 -4.59 -12.73
C LYS A 103 -21.81 -5.65 -11.76
N GLU A 104 -21.11 -5.91 -10.66
CA GLU A 104 -21.55 -6.84 -9.63
C GLU A 104 -22.86 -6.39 -8.99
N ARG A 105 -23.01 -5.09 -8.70
CA ARG A 105 -24.25 -4.53 -8.19
C ARG A 105 -25.41 -4.74 -9.16
N ALA A 106 -25.20 -4.50 -10.46
CA ALA A 106 -26.23 -4.72 -11.47
C ALA A 106 -26.64 -6.19 -11.55
N LEU A 107 -25.66 -7.11 -11.57
CA LEU A 107 -25.91 -8.56 -11.56
C LEU A 107 -26.65 -9.02 -10.30
N ALA A 108 -26.25 -8.51 -9.13
CA ALA A 108 -26.91 -8.82 -7.87
C ALA A 108 -28.36 -8.32 -7.86
N MET A 109 -28.62 -7.11 -8.37
CA MET A 109 -29.96 -6.55 -8.49
C MET A 109 -30.83 -7.37 -9.44
N GLU A 110 -30.30 -7.75 -10.61
CA GLU A 110 -31.02 -8.58 -11.58
C GLU A 110 -31.37 -9.95 -10.98
N LYS A 111 -30.39 -10.63 -10.38
CA LYS A 111 -30.60 -11.91 -9.69
C LYS A 111 -31.65 -11.79 -8.59
N THR A 112 -31.58 -10.74 -7.77
CA THR A 112 -32.55 -10.49 -6.69
C THR A 112 -33.96 -10.25 -7.24
N GLN A 113 -34.10 -9.57 -8.38
CA GLN A 113 -35.41 -9.40 -9.02
C GLN A 113 -35.96 -10.72 -9.56
N GLN A 114 -35.11 -11.54 -10.21
CA GLN A 114 -35.49 -12.86 -10.69
C GLN A 114 -35.93 -13.78 -9.55
N GLU A 115 -35.18 -13.82 -8.44
CA GLU A 115 -35.51 -14.61 -7.26
C GLU A 115 -36.81 -14.14 -6.60
N GLN A 116 -37.02 -12.82 -6.49
CA GLN A 116 -38.29 -12.27 -5.98
C GLN A 116 -39.48 -12.67 -6.86
N GLN A 117 -39.34 -12.58 -8.19
CA GLN A 117 -40.40 -12.97 -9.11
C GLN A 117 -40.73 -14.46 -8.96
N GLN A 118 -39.71 -15.32 -8.89
CA GLN A 118 -39.90 -16.75 -8.65
C GLN A 118 -40.56 -17.04 -7.30
N LEU A 119 -40.19 -16.30 -6.26
CA LEU A 119 -40.80 -16.43 -4.93
C LEU A 119 -42.27 -16.03 -4.95
N LEU A 120 -42.62 -14.91 -5.58
CA LEU A 120 -44.01 -14.47 -5.74
C LEU A 120 -44.85 -15.47 -6.53
N GLU A 121 -44.29 -16.05 -7.59
CA GLU A 121 -44.97 -17.09 -8.36
C GLU A 121 -45.20 -18.36 -7.55
N ARG A 122 -44.21 -18.80 -6.75
CA ARG A 122 -44.38 -19.92 -5.81
C ARG A 122 -45.45 -19.63 -4.79
N ALA A 123 -45.38 -18.48 -4.11
CA ALA A 123 -46.38 -18.07 -3.13
C ALA A 123 -47.79 -18.01 -3.70
N ARG A 124 -47.96 -17.50 -4.94
CA ARG A 124 -49.27 -17.51 -5.63
C ARG A 124 -49.77 -18.92 -5.88
N ARG A 125 -48.91 -19.83 -6.34
CA ARG A 125 -49.28 -21.24 -6.54
C ARG A 125 -49.67 -21.92 -5.23
N ASP A 126 -48.92 -21.66 -4.17
CA ASP A 126 -49.19 -22.21 -2.83
C ASP A 126 -50.54 -21.70 -2.29
N ILE A 127 -50.82 -20.39 -2.41
CA ILE A 127 -52.10 -19.79 -2.01
C ILE A 127 -53.28 -20.44 -2.77
N VAL A 128 -53.13 -20.65 -4.08
CA VAL A 128 -54.19 -21.32 -4.87
C VAL A 128 -54.39 -22.76 -4.38
N GLY A 129 -53.31 -23.50 -4.17
CA GLY A 129 -53.38 -24.86 -3.64
C GLY A 129 -54.04 -24.94 -2.25
N GLU A 130 -53.67 -24.06 -1.33
CA GLU A 130 -54.29 -24.00 0.01
C GLU A 130 -55.75 -23.57 -0.05
N ARG A 131 -56.11 -22.64 -0.93
CA ARG A 131 -57.51 -22.25 -1.14
C ARG A 131 -58.35 -23.44 -1.61
N ASP A 132 -57.86 -24.21 -2.57
CA ASP A 132 -58.58 -25.37 -3.11
C ASP A 132 -58.74 -26.48 -2.06
N ARG A 133 -57.73 -26.68 -1.20
CA ARG A 133 -57.81 -27.57 -0.02
C ARG A 133 -58.87 -27.08 0.97
N ALA A 134 -58.83 -25.81 1.34
CA ALA A 134 -59.80 -25.21 2.26
C ALA A 134 -61.24 -25.31 1.73
N ILE A 135 -61.47 -25.07 0.43
CA ILE A 135 -62.79 -25.24 -0.19
C ILE A 135 -63.26 -26.70 -0.12
N THR A 136 -62.35 -27.65 -0.34
CA THR A 136 -62.67 -29.09 -0.28
C THR A 136 -63.04 -29.50 1.14
N GLU A 137 -62.31 -29.01 2.14
CA GLU A 137 -62.58 -29.24 3.56
C GLU A 137 -63.92 -28.63 3.99
N LEU A 138 -64.19 -27.37 3.59
CA LEU A 138 -65.46 -26.69 3.87
C LEU A 138 -66.67 -27.42 3.27
N ARG A 139 -66.52 -27.98 2.06
CA ARG A 139 -67.56 -28.79 1.41
C ARG A 139 -67.84 -30.06 2.21
N ARG A 140 -66.79 -30.74 2.67
CA ARG A 140 -66.93 -31.94 3.49
C ARG A 140 -67.66 -31.62 4.79
N GLU A 141 -67.26 -30.57 5.48
CA GLU A 141 -67.89 -30.13 6.74
C GLU A 141 -69.36 -29.73 6.53
N ALA A 142 -69.67 -29.03 5.43
CA ALA A 142 -71.05 -28.70 5.07
C ALA A 142 -71.91 -29.94 4.80
N VAL A 143 -71.36 -30.99 4.17
CA VAL A 143 -72.04 -32.27 3.96
C VAL A 143 -72.29 -32.97 5.30
N GLU A 144 -71.30 -33.04 6.19
CA GLU A 144 -71.45 -33.63 7.53
C GLU A 144 -72.51 -32.89 8.36
N LEU A 145 -72.50 -31.55 8.36
CA LEU A 145 -73.52 -30.72 9.01
C LEU A 145 -74.92 -30.95 8.44
N SER A 146 -75.04 -31.05 7.12
CA SER A 146 -76.32 -31.30 6.44
C SER A 146 -76.87 -32.69 6.79
N LEU A 147 -76.03 -33.72 6.81
CA LEU A 147 -76.39 -35.08 7.25
C LEU A 147 -76.81 -35.11 8.71
N ALA A 148 -76.10 -34.40 9.59
CA ALA A 148 -76.45 -34.30 11.00
C ALA A 148 -77.81 -33.59 11.21
N ALA A 149 -78.06 -32.49 10.49
CA ALA A 149 -79.33 -31.78 10.53
C ALA A 149 -80.49 -32.63 10.00
N ALA A 150 -80.30 -33.33 8.87
CA ALA A 150 -81.28 -34.25 8.31
C ALA A 150 -81.60 -35.41 9.27
N SER A 151 -80.56 -36.00 9.89
CA SER A 151 -80.70 -37.08 10.88
C SER A 151 -81.49 -36.60 12.11
N LYS A 152 -81.21 -35.40 12.61
CA LYS A 152 -81.95 -34.80 13.73
C LYS A 152 -83.41 -34.52 13.38
N LEU A 153 -83.69 -33.96 12.20
CA LEU A 153 -85.05 -33.68 11.74
C LEU A 153 -85.87 -34.96 11.56
N ILE A 154 -85.27 -36.01 11.01
CA ILE A 154 -85.91 -37.33 10.89
C ILE A 154 -86.19 -37.90 12.30
N GLY A 155 -85.24 -37.79 13.22
CA GLY A 155 -85.42 -38.19 14.62
C GLY A 155 -86.57 -37.47 15.34
N GLU A 156 -86.72 -36.16 15.14
CA GLU A 156 -87.83 -35.36 15.70
C GLU A 156 -89.17 -35.64 15.02
N ARG A 157 -89.20 -35.99 13.73
CA ARG A 157 -90.45 -36.38 13.05
C ARG A 157 -90.92 -37.76 13.50
N LEU A 158 -90.02 -38.72 13.68
CA LEU A 158 -90.32 -40.09 14.15
C LEU A 158 -90.93 -40.20 15.56
N THR A 159 -91.12 -39.09 16.28
CA THR A 159 -91.85 -39.04 17.55
C THR A 159 -93.37 -38.84 17.42
N SER A 160 -93.91 -38.56 16.23
CA SER A 160 -95.37 -38.49 16.04
C SER A 160 -95.99 -39.89 15.99
N ASP A 161 -97.17 -40.06 16.59
CA ASP A 161 -97.90 -41.34 16.63
C ASP A 161 -98.27 -41.86 15.21
N THR A 162 -98.38 -40.93 14.25
CA THR A 162 -98.60 -41.21 12.82
C THR A 162 -97.38 -41.87 12.16
N ASP A 163 -96.16 -41.48 12.53
CA ASP A 163 -94.92 -42.04 11.97
C ASP A 163 -94.60 -43.42 12.54
N ARG A 164 -94.97 -43.68 13.81
CA ARG A 164 -94.93 -45.03 14.41
C ARG A 164 -95.85 -46.01 13.67
N LYS A 165 -97.03 -45.56 13.25
CA LYS A 165 -97.95 -46.38 12.42
C LYS A 165 -97.35 -46.72 11.06
N LEU A 166 -96.76 -45.75 10.36
CA LEU A 166 -96.09 -45.99 9.07
C LEU A 166 -94.92 -46.98 9.17
N VAL A 167 -94.12 -46.92 10.25
CA VAL A 167 -93.03 -47.87 10.49
C VAL A 167 -93.57 -49.26 10.84
N GLN A 168 -94.63 -49.36 11.65
CA GLN A 168 -95.29 -50.63 11.95
C GLN A 168 -95.92 -51.26 10.70
N GLU A 169 -96.49 -50.45 9.80
CA GLU A 169 -97.10 -50.89 8.54
C GLU A 169 -96.03 -51.37 7.53
N TYR A 170 -94.87 -50.71 7.48
CA TYR A 170 -93.73 -51.15 6.67
C TYR A 170 -93.06 -52.43 7.21
N LEU A 171 -92.92 -52.55 8.54
CA LEU A 171 -92.41 -53.77 9.19
C LEU A 171 -93.38 -54.95 9.01
N ALA A 172 -94.69 -54.73 9.12
CA ALA A 172 -95.71 -55.75 8.83
C ALA A 172 -95.70 -56.17 7.34
N GLY A 173 -95.33 -55.26 6.43
CA GLY A 173 -95.12 -55.56 5.02
C GLY A 173 -93.85 -56.39 4.70
N LEU A 174 -92.85 -56.40 5.60
CA LEU A 174 -91.63 -57.21 5.45
C LEU A 174 -91.76 -58.58 6.12
N ASP A 175 -92.51 -58.69 7.23
CA ASP A 175 -92.83 -59.97 7.90
C ASP A 175 -93.86 -60.81 7.13
N SER A 176 -94.50 -60.26 6.10
CA SER A 176 -95.48 -60.96 5.24
C SER A 176 -94.86 -61.56 3.96
N ARG A 177 -93.53 -61.71 3.92
CA ARG A 177 -92.81 -62.48 2.89
C ARG A 177 -92.01 -63.61 3.48
#